data_AF-A0A5B9MHR2-F1
#
_entry.id   AF-A0A5B9MHR2-F1
#
_cell.length_a   1.000
_cell.length_b   1.000
_cell.length_c   1.000
_cell.angle_alpha   90.00
_cell.angle_beta   90.00
_cell.angle_gamma   90.00
#
_symmetry.space_group_name_H-M   'P 1'
#
loop_
_entity.id
_entity.type
_entity.pdbx_description
1 polymer ?
#
loop_
_entity_poly.entity_id
_entity_poly.type
_entity_poly.pdbx_seq_one_letter_code
_entity_poly.pdbx_strand_id
1 'polypeptide(L)'
;MAMNHLSLHVDSVPHRVRTAFRPLLTAIDYACQSNCDRWEFAVEMEQLTALGLAPNDFRWLVRHGLVHHQREVTLESDDGRAFLPTGNLIFPERTCFVLTDRGIRLAQALLANHQSAALSITRVIDVPHTVEAAEETTPRETAAGANGRHHPDVRRPRWDSERRVLGVNGMIVKCFKWVAVNQQAILCAFEEEGWPPRIDDPLPPQPDQDAKRRLSDTIKCLNRKQTNPLVHFRGDGTGEGVVWEFVSTVETVPWDDH
;
A
#
# COMPACT_ATOMS: atom_id res chain seq x y z
N MET A 1 24.27 -23.60 -0.67
CA MET A 1 25.07 -22.61 0.09
C MET A 1 24.10 -21.62 0.71
N ALA A 2 24.05 -21.55 2.04
CA ALA A 2 23.11 -20.70 2.77
C ALA A 2 23.42 -19.22 2.49
N MET A 3 22.51 -18.52 1.81
CA MET A 3 22.65 -17.09 1.55
C MET A 3 22.32 -16.34 2.82
N ASN A 4 23.38 -15.79 3.42
CA ASN A 4 23.34 -14.91 4.57
C ASN A 4 22.34 -13.77 4.29
N HIS A 5 21.22 -13.76 5.03
CA HIS A 5 20.21 -12.69 4.97
C HIS A 5 20.81 -11.42 5.61
N LEU A 6 21.72 -10.74 4.90
CA LEU A 6 22.17 -9.41 5.33
C LEU A 6 20.93 -8.50 5.38
N SER A 7 20.61 -8.04 6.59
CA SER A 7 19.61 -7.00 6.82
C SER A 7 20.06 -5.73 6.12
N LEU A 8 19.52 -5.50 4.93
CA LEU A 8 19.73 -4.25 4.20
C LEU A 8 19.05 -3.12 4.96
N HIS A 9 19.83 -2.15 5.40
CA HIS A 9 19.31 -0.92 6.00
C HIS A 9 18.93 0.08 4.92
N VAL A 10 17.81 0.76 5.14
CA VAL A 10 17.23 1.78 4.24
C VAL A 10 18.27 2.84 3.88
N ASP A 11 19.12 3.22 4.84
CA ASP A 11 20.15 4.24 4.66
C ASP A 11 21.28 3.82 3.72
N SER A 12 21.54 2.52 3.56
CA SER A 12 22.60 1.99 2.70
C SER A 12 22.23 1.88 1.22
N VAL A 13 20.96 2.16 0.86
CA VAL A 13 20.49 1.99 -0.52
C VAL A 13 20.92 3.20 -1.39
N PRO A 14 21.66 2.98 -2.49
CA PRO A 14 22.13 4.05 -3.38
C PRO A 14 20.98 4.91 -3.91
N HIS A 15 21.18 6.23 -4.01
CA HIS A 15 20.13 7.17 -4.43
C HIS A 15 19.50 6.79 -5.78
N ARG A 16 20.31 6.42 -6.78
CA ARG A 16 19.83 5.94 -8.09
C ARG A 16 18.89 4.74 -8.00
N VAL A 17 19.16 3.81 -7.08
CA VAL A 17 18.29 2.64 -6.82
C VAL A 17 16.96 3.08 -6.21
N ARG A 18 16.98 4.08 -5.32
CA ARG A 18 15.74 4.65 -4.75
C ARG A 18 14.85 5.26 -5.83
N THR A 19 15.44 5.99 -6.78
CA THR A 19 14.71 6.58 -7.92
C THR A 19 14.09 5.52 -8.80
N ALA A 20 14.82 4.46 -9.14
CA ALA A 20 14.34 3.35 -9.95
C ALA A 20 13.23 2.51 -9.30
N PHE A 21 13.08 2.55 -7.98
CA PHE A 21 11.96 1.87 -7.33
C PHE A 21 10.61 2.51 -7.63
N ARG A 22 10.54 3.77 -8.08
CA ARG A 22 9.27 4.43 -8.41
C ARG A 22 8.52 3.73 -9.55
N PRO A 23 9.07 3.59 -10.78
CA PRO A 23 8.36 2.90 -11.86
C PRO A 23 8.06 1.44 -11.52
N LEU A 24 8.95 0.76 -10.81
CA LEU A 24 8.75 -0.63 -10.37
C LEU A 24 7.58 -0.79 -9.39
N LEU A 25 7.37 0.18 -8.49
CA LEU A 25 6.19 0.19 -7.61
C LEU A 25 4.92 0.55 -8.36
N THR A 26 4.99 1.53 -9.26
CA THR A 26 3.85 1.89 -10.13
C THR A 26 3.37 0.69 -10.94
N ALA A 27 4.29 -0.11 -11.49
CA ALA A 27 3.96 -1.36 -12.17
C ALA A 27 3.21 -2.37 -11.28
N ILE A 28 3.61 -2.51 -10.01
CA ILE A 28 2.90 -3.36 -9.04
C ILE A 28 1.50 -2.83 -8.77
N ASP A 29 1.34 -1.51 -8.67
CA ASP A 29 0.04 -0.89 -8.45
C ASP A 29 -0.89 -1.11 -9.65
N TYR A 30 -0.38 -0.99 -10.88
CA TYR A 30 -1.15 -1.31 -12.09
C TYR A 30 -1.54 -2.78 -12.18
N ALA A 31 -0.60 -3.69 -11.94
CA ALA A 31 -0.90 -5.12 -11.93
C ALA A 31 -2.00 -5.48 -10.91
N CYS A 32 -1.98 -4.84 -9.73
CA CYS A 32 -3.01 -5.02 -8.71
C CYS A 32 -4.36 -4.44 -9.14
N GLN A 33 -4.39 -3.25 -9.75
CA GLN A 33 -5.62 -2.59 -10.21
C GLN A 33 -6.28 -3.34 -11.37
N SER A 34 -5.48 -3.88 -12.28
CA SER A 34 -5.93 -4.67 -13.42
C SER A 34 -6.17 -6.15 -13.08
N ASN A 35 -5.90 -6.57 -11.84
CA ASN A 35 -6.01 -7.96 -11.36
C ASN A 35 -5.33 -8.98 -12.31
N CYS A 36 -4.10 -8.67 -12.70
CA CYS A 36 -3.31 -9.51 -13.59
C CYS A 36 -1.97 -9.88 -12.95
N ASP A 37 -1.19 -10.70 -13.65
CA ASP A 37 0.14 -11.04 -13.18
C ASP A 37 1.06 -9.81 -13.17
N ARG A 38 2.01 -9.74 -12.22
CA ARG A 38 2.98 -8.64 -12.12
C ARG A 38 3.83 -8.50 -13.37
N TRP A 39 4.02 -9.59 -14.12
CA TRP A 39 4.77 -9.63 -15.35
C TRP A 39 4.11 -8.85 -16.50
N GLU A 40 2.78 -8.67 -16.50
CA GLU A 40 2.08 -7.83 -17.49
C GLU A 40 2.60 -6.38 -17.47
N PHE A 41 2.98 -5.89 -16.29
CA PHE A 41 3.54 -4.55 -16.11
C PHE A 41 5.05 -4.56 -15.80
N ALA A 42 5.77 -5.64 -16.10
CA ALA A 42 7.22 -5.72 -15.87
C ALA A 42 7.95 -4.55 -16.55
N VAL A 43 8.88 -3.93 -15.82
CA VAL A 43 9.56 -2.70 -16.24
C VAL A 43 10.83 -3.06 -17.02
N GLU A 44 10.99 -2.49 -18.20
CA GLU A 44 12.13 -2.72 -19.08
C GLU A 44 13.47 -2.22 -18.50
N MET A 45 14.55 -2.96 -18.78
CA MET A 45 15.90 -2.59 -18.36
C MET A 45 16.33 -1.24 -18.92
N GLU A 46 15.96 -0.93 -20.16
CA GLU A 46 16.26 0.34 -20.82
C GLU A 46 15.66 1.52 -20.05
N GLN A 47 14.40 1.39 -19.59
CA GLN A 47 13.73 2.42 -18.79
C GLN A 47 14.44 2.65 -17.44
N LEU A 48 14.89 1.58 -16.78
CA LEU A 48 15.63 1.70 -15.52
C LEU A 48 17.04 2.26 -15.71
N THR A 49 17.68 1.93 -16.83
CA THR A 49 18.99 2.46 -17.21
C THR A 49 18.92 3.95 -17.54
N ALA A 50 17.82 4.41 -18.17
CA ALA A 50 17.54 5.82 -18.39
C ALA A 50 17.38 6.63 -17.09
N LEU A 51 17.06 5.95 -15.97
CA LEU A 51 17.05 6.54 -14.62
C LEU A 51 18.41 6.46 -13.91
N GLY A 52 19.46 6.02 -14.62
CA GLY A 52 20.84 5.99 -14.14
C GLY A 52 21.26 4.70 -13.44
N LEU A 53 20.50 3.60 -13.55
CA LEU A 53 20.97 2.29 -13.07
C LEU A 53 22.05 1.75 -13.98
N ALA A 54 23.15 1.32 -13.38
CA ALA A 54 24.23 0.62 -14.07
C ALA A 54 24.02 -0.90 -13.99
N PRO A 55 24.67 -1.68 -14.87
CA PRO A 55 24.64 -3.15 -14.82
C PRO A 55 24.96 -3.75 -13.45
N ASN A 56 25.83 -3.10 -12.66
CA ASN A 56 26.17 -3.57 -11.32
C ASN A 56 25.01 -3.39 -10.31
N ASP A 57 24.15 -2.39 -10.49
CA ASP A 57 22.98 -2.16 -9.63
C ASP A 57 21.93 -3.25 -9.83
N PHE A 58 21.71 -3.71 -11.07
CA PHE A 58 20.81 -4.85 -11.34
C PHE A 58 21.32 -6.13 -10.67
N ARG A 59 22.64 -6.40 -10.74
CA ARG A 59 23.25 -7.54 -10.02
C ARG A 59 23.04 -7.44 -8.52
N TRP A 60 23.22 -6.24 -7.97
CA TRP A 60 22.98 -5.97 -6.56
C TRP A 60 21.53 -6.22 -6.17
N LEU A 61 20.57 -5.70 -6.93
CA LEU A 61 19.13 -5.90 -6.71
C LEU A 61 18.73 -7.37 -6.72
N VAL A 62 19.23 -8.15 -7.69
CA VAL A 62 18.95 -9.59 -7.81
C VAL A 62 19.61 -10.38 -6.67
N ARG A 63 20.90 -10.10 -6.36
CA ARG A 63 21.63 -10.78 -5.27
C ARG A 63 20.98 -10.56 -3.90
N HIS A 64 20.35 -9.41 -3.71
CA HIS A 64 19.59 -9.12 -2.50
C HIS A 64 18.14 -9.59 -2.56
N GLY A 65 17.71 -10.26 -3.63
CA GLY A 65 16.34 -10.76 -3.78
C GLY A 65 15.29 -9.65 -3.78
N LEU A 66 15.63 -8.46 -4.29
CA LEU A 66 14.73 -7.31 -4.37
C LEU A 66 13.90 -7.33 -5.66
N VAL A 67 14.46 -7.87 -6.73
CA VAL A 67 13.79 -8.01 -8.03
C VAL A 67 13.93 -9.43 -8.57
N HIS A 68 12.93 -9.86 -9.35
CA HIS A 68 13.09 -10.92 -10.33
C HIS A 68 13.32 -10.29 -11.70
N HIS A 69 14.00 -11.02 -12.59
CA HIS A 69 14.26 -10.61 -13.96
C HIS A 69 14.04 -11.77 -14.92
N GLN A 70 13.52 -11.47 -16.10
CA GLN A 70 13.31 -12.39 -17.21
C GLN A 70 13.44 -11.63 -18.53
N ARG A 71 13.73 -12.33 -19.62
CA ARG A 71 13.77 -11.73 -20.96
C ARG A 71 12.39 -11.77 -21.59
N GLU A 72 11.91 -10.64 -22.07
CA GLU A 72 10.68 -10.57 -22.83
C GLU A 72 10.88 -11.13 -24.24
N VAL A 73 9.97 -12.03 -24.63
CA VAL A 73 9.94 -12.71 -25.93
C VAL A 73 8.58 -12.59 -26.62
N THR A 74 7.74 -11.65 -26.15
CA THR A 74 6.43 -11.33 -26.71
C THR A 74 6.51 -11.18 -28.23
N LEU A 75 5.63 -11.89 -28.93
CA LEU A 75 5.41 -11.85 -30.37
C LEU A 75 4.20 -10.97 -30.70
N GLU A 76 4.12 -10.47 -31.93
CA GLU A 76 3.01 -9.61 -32.38
C GLU A 76 1.63 -10.31 -32.34
N SER A 77 1.62 -11.64 -32.33
CA SER A 77 0.40 -12.45 -32.25
C SER A 77 -0.05 -12.75 -30.83
N ASP A 78 0.72 -12.36 -29.81
CA ASP A 78 0.43 -12.71 -28.43
C ASP A 78 -0.61 -11.74 -27.82
N ASP A 79 -1.61 -12.27 -27.12
CA ASP A 79 -2.64 -11.52 -26.38
C ASP A 79 -2.16 -11.10 -24.97
N GLY A 80 -0.86 -10.85 -24.84
CA GLY A 80 -0.20 -10.59 -23.56
C GLY A 80 1.31 -10.72 -23.65
N ARG A 81 2.00 -10.46 -22.53
CA ARG A 81 3.47 -10.47 -22.52
C ARG A 81 4.02 -11.85 -22.17
N ALA A 82 5.01 -12.30 -22.94
CA ALA A 82 5.66 -13.59 -22.75
C ALA A 82 7.12 -13.41 -22.29
N PHE A 83 7.55 -14.24 -21.33
CA PHE A 83 8.87 -14.13 -20.71
C PHE A 83 9.59 -15.46 -20.58
N LEU A 84 10.92 -15.43 -20.75
CA LEU A 84 11.79 -16.56 -20.53
C LEU A 84 12.78 -16.29 -19.39
N PRO A 85 12.97 -17.26 -18.46
CA PRO A 85 14.03 -17.18 -17.47
C PRO A 85 15.41 -17.06 -18.13
N THR A 86 16.22 -16.16 -17.60
CA THR A 86 17.62 -15.98 -17.99
C THR A 86 18.54 -16.35 -16.81
N GLY A 87 19.82 -16.58 -17.08
CA GLY A 87 20.79 -16.88 -16.03
C GLY A 87 20.82 -15.79 -14.94
N ASN A 88 21.07 -16.18 -13.69
CA ASN A 88 20.86 -15.33 -12.50
C ASN A 88 21.55 -13.95 -12.51
N LEU A 89 22.56 -13.69 -13.35
CA LEU A 89 23.32 -12.43 -13.40
C LEU A 89 23.65 -11.96 -14.82
N ILE A 90 22.95 -12.50 -15.82
CA ILE A 90 23.07 -12.11 -17.22
C ILE A 90 21.78 -11.39 -17.61
N PHE A 91 21.92 -10.17 -18.12
CA PHE A 91 20.81 -9.32 -18.53
C PHE A 91 20.91 -9.07 -20.04
N PRO A 92 20.36 -9.98 -20.89
CA PRO A 92 20.31 -9.74 -22.32
C PRO A 92 19.42 -8.54 -22.65
N GLU A 93 19.43 -8.09 -23.91
CA GLU A 93 18.46 -7.13 -24.41
C GLU A 93 17.02 -7.60 -24.13
N ARG A 94 16.11 -6.63 -23.93
CA ARG A 94 14.71 -6.89 -23.53
C ARG A 94 14.56 -7.60 -22.18
N THR A 95 15.52 -7.42 -21.27
CA THR A 95 15.33 -7.87 -19.87
C THR A 95 14.32 -6.97 -19.18
N CYS A 96 13.34 -7.57 -18.51
CA CYS A 96 12.36 -6.85 -17.70
C CYS A 96 12.45 -7.28 -16.24
N PHE A 97 12.05 -6.38 -15.35
CA PHE A 97 12.15 -6.55 -13.91
C PHE A 97 10.79 -6.40 -13.23
N VAL A 98 10.56 -7.23 -12.21
CA VAL A 98 9.42 -7.11 -11.28
C VAL A 98 9.93 -7.12 -9.84
N LEU A 99 9.26 -6.42 -8.94
CA LEU A 99 9.62 -6.46 -7.52
C LEU A 99 9.17 -7.76 -6.86
N THR A 100 10.07 -8.33 -6.06
CA THR A 100 9.72 -9.34 -5.08
C THR A 100 8.94 -8.70 -3.93
N ASP A 101 8.29 -9.50 -3.08
CA ASP A 101 7.65 -8.96 -1.88
C ASP A 101 8.65 -8.29 -0.92
N ARG A 102 9.92 -8.73 -0.92
CA ARG A 102 11.00 -8.07 -0.17
C ARG A 102 11.36 -6.72 -0.80
N GLY A 103 11.47 -6.67 -2.12
CA GLY A 103 11.69 -5.45 -2.89
C GLY A 103 10.61 -4.41 -2.66
N ILE A 104 9.33 -4.82 -2.72
CA ILE A 104 8.17 -3.95 -2.46
C ILE A 104 8.30 -3.32 -1.06
N ARG A 105 8.58 -4.12 -0.03
CA ARG A 105 8.71 -3.61 1.35
C ARG A 105 9.84 -2.60 1.50
N LEU A 106 11.00 -2.86 0.90
CA LEU A 106 12.14 -1.94 0.96
C LEU A 106 11.87 -0.65 0.19
N ALA A 107 11.34 -0.76 -1.02
CA ALA A 107 10.98 0.36 -1.88
C ALA A 107 9.95 1.29 -1.20
N GLN A 108 8.94 0.71 -0.55
CA GLN A 108 7.96 1.42 0.28
C GLN A 108 8.62 2.22 1.41
N ALA A 109 9.52 1.58 2.18
CA ALA A 109 10.19 2.22 3.31
C ALA A 109 11.06 3.40 2.87
N LEU A 110 11.75 3.28 1.72
CA LEU A 110 12.58 4.35 1.17
C LEU A 110 11.75 5.58 0.78
N LEU A 111 10.61 5.39 0.13
CA LEU A 111 9.74 6.49 -0.31
C LEU A 111 9.05 7.19 0.87
N ALA A 112 8.64 6.45 1.90
CA ALA A 112 8.07 7.04 3.12
C ALA A 112 9.10 7.93 3.86
N ASN A 113 10.34 7.45 4.01
CA ASN A 113 11.41 8.22 4.67
C ASN A 113 11.78 9.50 3.89
N HIS A 114 11.74 9.46 2.56
CA HIS A 114 11.96 10.65 1.74
C HIS A 114 10.87 11.72 1.92
N GLN A 115 9.61 11.33 2.12
CA GLN A 115 8.50 12.26 2.37
C GLN A 115 8.62 12.91 3.76
N SER A 116 9.00 12.16 4.79
CA SER A 116 9.25 12.69 6.13
C SER A 116 10.46 13.64 6.19
N ALA A 117 11.51 13.35 5.42
CA ALA A 117 12.67 14.25 5.30
C ALA A 117 12.33 15.53 4.52
N ALA A 118 11.54 15.44 3.45
CA ALA A 118 11.11 16.62 2.67
C ALA A 118 10.20 17.57 3.49
N LEU A 119 9.29 17.03 4.30
CA LEU A 119 8.44 17.81 5.21
C LEU A 119 9.22 18.47 6.35
N SER A 120 10.39 17.93 6.70
CA SER A 120 11.27 18.51 7.72
C SER A 120 12.10 19.69 7.17
N ILE A 121 12.42 19.69 5.87
CA ILE A 121 13.20 20.75 5.21
C ILE A 121 12.34 22.00 4.96
N THR A 122 11.04 21.86 4.75
CA THR A 122 10.12 22.99 4.50
C THR A 122 9.87 23.88 5.73
N ARG A 123 10.28 23.46 6.94
CA ARG A 123 10.06 24.23 8.19
C ARG A 123 11.14 25.26 8.54
N VAL A 124 12.14 25.49 7.69
CA VAL A 124 13.29 26.39 8.00
C VAL A 124 13.29 27.70 7.20
N ILE A 125 12.15 28.14 6.65
CA ILE A 125 12.04 29.53 6.18
C ILE A 125 11.58 30.39 7.37
N ASP A 126 12.53 30.63 8.27
CA ASP A 126 12.46 31.67 9.30
C ASP A 126 12.74 33.01 8.63
N VAL A 127 11.75 33.91 8.66
CA VAL A 127 11.93 35.32 8.27
C VAL A 127 12.08 36.09 9.59
N PRO A 128 13.27 36.60 9.95
CA PRO A 128 13.40 37.44 11.12
C PRO A 128 12.94 38.86 10.77
N HIS A 129 12.16 39.47 11.68
CA HIS A 129 12.16 40.89 12.09
C HIS A 129 10.74 41.41 12.39
N THR A 130 10.42 42.20 13.43
CA THR A 130 10.93 42.51 14.79
C THR A 130 9.84 43.39 15.43
N VAL A 131 9.49 43.14 16.71
CA VAL A 131 8.91 44.04 17.78
C VAL A 131 7.64 44.86 17.50
N GLU A 132 6.67 45.09 18.42
CA GLU A 132 6.68 45.47 19.85
C GLU A 132 5.39 44.94 20.55
N ALA A 133 5.45 44.39 21.78
CA ALA A 133 5.04 44.99 23.09
C ALA A 133 3.58 45.50 23.13
N ALA A 134 2.71 45.26 24.12
CA ALA A 134 2.70 44.73 25.48
C ALA A 134 1.27 44.18 25.72
N GLU A 135 0.92 43.34 26.70
CA GLU A 135 0.77 43.65 28.12
C GLU A 135 0.30 42.37 28.86
N GLU A 136 0.76 42.24 30.10
CA GLU A 136 0.36 41.23 31.07
C GLU A 136 -1.11 41.39 31.50
N THR A 137 -1.79 40.27 31.78
CA THR A 137 -2.56 40.08 33.02
C THR A 137 -3.09 38.65 33.12
N THR A 138 -2.62 37.92 34.13
CA THR A 138 -3.37 36.81 34.75
C THR A 138 -3.89 37.31 36.10
N PRO A 139 -5.07 36.86 36.54
CA PRO A 139 -5.05 35.87 37.63
C PRO A 139 -6.18 34.81 37.60
N ARG A 140 -5.75 33.56 37.72
CA ARG A 140 -6.06 32.55 38.77
C ARG A 140 -7.52 32.16 39.16
N GLU A 141 -7.69 30.83 39.26
CA GLU A 141 -8.69 30.02 40.03
C GLU A 141 -10.13 29.93 39.47
N THR A 142 -10.87 28.81 39.46
CA THR A 142 -10.79 27.51 40.15
C THR A 142 -11.76 26.50 39.50
N ALA A 143 -11.42 25.22 39.64
CA ALA A 143 -12.31 24.07 39.91
C ALA A 143 -13.17 23.41 38.80
N ALA A 144 -12.96 22.08 38.77
CA ALA A 144 -13.97 21.01 38.70
C ALA A 144 -14.58 20.62 37.33
N GLY A 145 -13.97 19.58 36.76
CA GLY A 145 -14.63 18.27 36.71
C GLY A 145 -15.65 18.04 35.59
N ALA A 146 -15.25 17.27 34.59
CA ALA A 146 -16.12 16.24 34.03
C ALA A 146 -15.26 15.17 33.34
N ASN A 147 -15.11 14.03 34.04
CA ASN A 147 -14.81 12.75 33.43
C ASN A 147 -15.85 12.46 32.34
N GLY A 148 -15.51 12.74 31.09
CA GLY A 148 -16.31 12.47 29.91
C GLY A 148 -16.04 11.08 29.35
N ARG A 149 -16.33 10.04 30.15
CA ARG A 149 -16.74 8.70 29.71
C ARG A 149 -15.92 8.07 28.57
N HIS A 150 -14.92 7.27 28.95
CA HIS A 150 -14.62 6.06 28.19
C HIS A 150 -15.92 5.24 28.07
N HIS A 151 -16.57 5.29 26.90
CA HIS A 151 -17.57 4.30 26.55
C HIS A 151 -16.81 3.01 26.21
N PRO A 152 -16.96 1.93 27.00
CA PRO A 152 -16.55 0.61 26.54
C PRO A 152 -17.56 0.13 25.50
N ASP A 153 -17.09 -0.65 24.52
CA ASP A 153 -17.90 -1.45 23.60
C ASP A 153 -18.80 -0.74 22.58
N VAL A 154 -18.18 -0.17 21.55
CA VAL A 154 -18.67 -0.45 20.19
C VAL A 154 -17.52 -1.05 19.42
N ARG A 155 -17.58 -2.37 19.20
CA ARG A 155 -16.73 -3.06 18.22
C ARG A 155 -17.12 -2.49 16.86
N ARG A 156 -16.53 -1.38 16.44
CA ARG A 156 -16.65 -0.84 15.09
C ARG A 156 -15.27 -0.74 14.47
N PRO A 157 -15.13 -1.01 13.18
CA PRO A 157 -13.88 -0.70 12.50
C PRO A 157 -13.61 0.81 12.57
N ARG A 158 -12.33 1.17 12.45
CA ARG A 158 -11.84 2.54 12.38
C ARG A 158 -10.87 2.64 11.23
N TRP A 159 -11.11 3.58 10.34
CA TRP A 159 -10.18 3.96 9.30
C TRP A 159 -9.41 5.21 9.71
N ASP A 160 -8.09 5.12 9.65
CA ASP A 160 -7.19 6.24 9.85
C ASP A 160 -6.59 6.62 8.50
N SER A 161 -7.11 7.68 7.87
CA SER A 161 -6.70 8.09 6.52
C SER A 161 -5.27 8.63 6.48
N GLU A 162 -4.84 9.33 7.54
CA GLU A 162 -3.48 9.89 7.67
C GLU A 162 -2.45 8.78 7.82
N ARG A 163 -2.71 7.81 8.70
CA ARG A 163 -1.83 6.66 8.94
C ARG A 163 -2.04 5.53 7.93
N ARG A 164 -3.12 5.60 7.15
CA ARG A 164 -3.60 4.60 6.20
C ARG A 164 -3.76 3.23 6.86
N VAL A 165 -4.41 3.20 8.02
CA VAL A 165 -4.60 1.99 8.82
C VAL A 165 -6.08 1.73 9.05
N LEU A 166 -6.54 0.52 8.69
CA LEU A 166 -7.81 -0.02 9.14
C LEU A 166 -7.57 -0.84 10.41
N GLY A 167 -8.30 -0.54 11.47
CA GLY A 167 -8.22 -1.25 12.75
C GLY A 167 -9.57 -1.53 13.37
N VAL A 168 -9.60 -2.48 14.31
CA VAL A 168 -10.76 -2.83 15.14
C VAL A 168 -10.26 -2.96 16.57
N ASN A 169 -10.84 -2.23 17.53
CA ASN A 169 -10.47 -2.29 18.95
C ASN A 169 -8.95 -2.15 19.22
N GLY A 170 -8.26 -1.30 18.45
CA GLY A 170 -6.81 -1.12 18.55
C GLY A 170 -5.96 -2.20 17.87
N MET A 171 -6.56 -3.27 17.35
CA MET A 171 -5.88 -4.25 16.50
C MET A 171 -5.86 -3.77 15.05
N ILE A 172 -4.70 -3.86 14.42
CA ILE A 172 -4.54 -3.52 13.00
C ILE A 172 -5.15 -4.64 12.15
N VAL A 173 -6.23 -4.35 11.45
CA VAL A 173 -6.81 -5.24 10.44
C VAL A 173 -5.96 -5.18 9.17
N LYS A 174 -5.63 -3.98 8.71
CA LYS A 174 -4.84 -3.79 7.48
C LYS A 174 -4.16 -2.43 7.43
N CYS A 175 -2.86 -2.43 7.16
CA CYS A 175 -2.10 -1.22 6.84
C CYS A 175 -1.97 -1.05 5.33
N PHE A 176 -2.42 0.08 4.81
CA PHE A 176 -2.35 0.45 3.41
C PHE A 176 -1.10 1.29 3.22
N LYS A 177 -0.04 0.63 2.77
CA LYS A 177 1.25 1.30 2.56
C LYS A 177 1.23 2.32 1.41
N TRP A 178 0.18 2.32 0.57
CA TRP A 178 -0.03 3.24 -0.54
C TRP A 178 -1.45 3.82 -0.55
N VAL A 179 -1.62 4.91 -1.32
CA VAL A 179 -2.93 5.49 -1.62
C VAL A 179 -3.64 4.56 -2.60
N ALA A 180 -4.26 3.51 -2.07
CA ALA A 180 -5.13 2.63 -2.85
C ALA A 180 -6.46 3.35 -3.05
N VAL A 181 -6.54 4.29 -4.02
CA VAL A 181 -7.65 5.25 -4.20
C VAL A 181 -9.02 4.59 -4.02
N ASN A 182 -9.29 3.46 -4.69
CA ASN A 182 -10.58 2.78 -4.58
C ASN A 182 -10.81 2.14 -3.19
N GLN A 183 -9.79 1.52 -2.60
CA GLN A 183 -9.94 0.93 -1.26
C GLN A 183 -10.07 2.03 -0.19
N GLN A 184 -9.37 3.15 -0.34
CA GLN A 184 -9.51 4.31 0.52
C GLN A 184 -10.85 5.00 0.34
N ALA A 185 -11.38 5.11 -0.88
CA ALA A 185 -12.71 5.67 -1.12
C ALA A 185 -13.79 4.90 -0.36
N ILE A 186 -13.76 3.56 -0.40
CA ILE A 186 -14.66 2.72 0.41
C ILE A 186 -14.47 2.96 1.91
N LEU A 187 -13.22 2.99 2.39
CA LEU A 187 -12.94 3.14 3.83
C LEU A 187 -13.22 4.56 4.36
N CYS A 188 -12.98 5.59 3.56
CA CYS A 188 -13.35 6.97 3.87
C CYS A 188 -14.87 7.11 3.92
N ALA A 189 -15.60 6.56 2.96
CA ALA A 189 -17.07 6.60 2.98
C ALA A 189 -17.64 5.90 4.23
N PHE A 190 -17.13 4.71 4.60
CA PHE A 190 -17.51 4.07 5.85
C PHE A 190 -17.17 4.92 7.09
N GLU A 191 -16.00 5.54 7.15
CA GLU A 191 -15.62 6.39 8.29
C GLU A 191 -16.47 7.66 8.39
N GLU A 192 -16.73 8.32 7.26
CA GLU A 192 -17.55 9.54 7.15
C GLU A 192 -19.00 9.28 7.57
N GLU A 193 -19.56 8.13 7.19
CA GLU A 193 -20.94 7.73 7.54
C GLU A 193 -21.04 7.05 8.92
N GLY A 194 -19.93 6.87 9.64
CA GLY A 194 -19.92 6.29 10.98
C GLY A 194 -20.06 4.75 11.02
N TRP A 195 -19.59 4.08 9.97
CA TRP A 195 -19.59 2.63 9.75
C TRP A 195 -20.99 1.98 9.74
N PRO A 196 -21.92 2.44 8.88
CA PRO A 196 -23.22 1.78 8.73
C PRO A 196 -23.04 0.35 8.17
N PRO A 197 -24.03 -0.54 8.32
CA PRO A 197 -23.96 -1.90 7.77
C PRO A 197 -23.79 -1.96 6.24
N ARG A 198 -24.25 -0.92 5.54
CA ARG A 198 -24.18 -0.74 4.09
C ARG A 198 -23.88 0.72 3.76
N ILE A 199 -23.03 0.94 2.75
CA ILE A 199 -22.89 2.20 2.02
C ILE A 199 -23.16 1.97 0.53
N ASP A 200 -23.48 3.03 -0.20
CA ASP A 200 -23.53 3.01 -1.67
C ASP A 200 -22.11 2.98 -2.27
N ASP A 201 -21.96 2.59 -3.54
CA ASP A 201 -20.66 2.51 -4.24
C ASP A 201 -20.00 3.90 -4.33
N PRO A 202 -18.92 4.17 -3.56
CA PRO A 202 -18.26 5.47 -3.57
C PRO A 202 -17.17 5.56 -4.65
N LEU A 203 -17.00 4.51 -5.46
CA LEU A 203 -15.92 4.44 -6.44
C LEU A 203 -16.26 5.25 -7.69
N PRO A 204 -15.30 6.04 -8.23
CA PRO A 204 -15.54 6.81 -9.43
C PRO A 204 -15.92 5.90 -10.62
N PRO A 205 -16.86 6.32 -11.48
CA PRO A 205 -17.20 5.58 -12.69
C PRO A 205 -15.99 5.53 -13.63
N GLN A 206 -15.78 4.37 -14.27
CA GLN A 206 -14.75 4.20 -15.29
C GLN A 206 -15.44 3.80 -16.61
N PRO A 207 -15.22 4.52 -17.73
CA PRO A 207 -15.96 4.30 -18.98
C PRO A 207 -15.84 2.88 -19.53
N ASP A 208 -14.67 2.25 -19.31
CA ASP A 208 -14.30 0.97 -19.90
C ASP A 208 -14.47 -0.22 -18.94
N GLN A 209 -14.99 0.01 -17.73
CA GLN A 209 -15.14 -1.03 -16.71
C GLN A 209 -16.56 -1.07 -16.14
N ASP A 210 -17.16 -2.26 -16.18
CA ASP A 210 -18.43 -2.55 -15.51
C ASP A 210 -18.33 -2.23 -13.99
N ALA A 211 -19.29 -1.43 -13.49
CA ALA A 211 -19.29 -0.95 -12.11
C ALA A 211 -19.30 -2.08 -11.07
N LYS A 212 -20.07 -3.14 -11.34
CA LYS A 212 -20.17 -4.31 -10.46
C LYS A 212 -18.86 -5.09 -10.41
N ARG A 213 -18.17 -5.24 -11.55
CA ARG A 213 -16.83 -5.85 -11.62
C ARG A 213 -15.80 -5.01 -10.86
N ARG A 214 -15.75 -3.69 -11.09
CA ARG A 214 -14.88 -2.73 -10.39
C ARG A 214 -15.03 -2.81 -8.87
N LEU A 215 -16.29 -2.80 -8.41
CA LEU A 215 -16.63 -2.87 -6.99
C LEU A 215 -16.22 -4.21 -6.38
N SER A 216 -16.57 -5.33 -7.03
CA SER A 216 -16.20 -6.68 -6.59
C SER A 216 -14.69 -6.86 -6.44
N ASP A 217 -13.91 -6.37 -7.41
CA ASP A 217 -12.45 -6.51 -7.39
C ASP A 217 -11.80 -5.63 -6.31
N THR A 218 -12.35 -4.44 -6.06
CA THR A 218 -11.92 -3.58 -4.95
C THR A 218 -12.20 -4.24 -3.60
N ILE A 219 -13.38 -4.84 -3.43
CA ILE A 219 -13.77 -5.58 -2.23
C ILE A 219 -12.84 -6.80 -2.00
N LYS A 220 -12.56 -7.58 -3.06
CA LYS A 220 -11.58 -8.69 -2.98
C LYS A 220 -10.22 -8.19 -2.52
N CYS A 221 -9.76 -7.07 -3.05
CA CYS A 221 -8.49 -6.47 -2.65
C CYS A 221 -8.51 -6.03 -1.18
N LEU A 222 -9.61 -5.43 -0.71
CA LEU A 222 -9.84 -5.03 0.69
C LEU A 222 -9.73 -6.22 1.66
N ASN A 223 -10.33 -7.35 1.31
CA ASN A 223 -10.27 -8.58 2.10
C ASN A 223 -8.91 -9.28 2.06
N ARG A 224 -8.17 -9.19 0.94
CA ARG A 224 -6.85 -9.79 0.82
C ARG A 224 -5.82 -9.05 1.68
N LYS A 225 -4.82 -9.80 2.17
CA LYS A 225 -3.66 -9.30 2.92
C LYS A 225 -4.03 -8.48 4.18
N GLN A 226 -5.16 -8.81 4.83
CA GLN A 226 -5.40 -8.36 6.18
C GLN A 226 -4.41 -9.04 7.14
N THR A 227 -3.83 -8.27 8.06
CA THR A 227 -2.92 -8.78 9.10
C THR A 227 -3.70 -9.54 10.17
N ASN A 228 -4.87 -9.03 10.55
CA ASN A 228 -5.83 -9.72 11.41
C ASN A 228 -7.18 -9.72 10.68
N PRO A 229 -7.69 -10.88 10.22
CA PRO A 229 -8.90 -10.96 9.41
C PRO A 229 -10.17 -10.78 10.25
N LEU A 230 -10.32 -9.62 10.88
CA LEU A 230 -11.43 -9.32 11.79
C LEU A 230 -12.67 -8.79 11.06
N VAL A 231 -12.49 -8.27 9.85
CA VAL A 231 -13.55 -7.61 9.06
C VAL A 231 -13.60 -8.21 7.67
N HIS A 232 -14.79 -8.59 7.24
CA HIS A 232 -15.04 -9.04 5.88
C HIS A 232 -15.95 -8.06 5.16
N PHE A 233 -15.54 -7.63 3.97
CA PHE A 233 -16.33 -6.78 3.08
C PHE A 233 -16.97 -7.63 1.98
N ARG A 234 -18.20 -7.32 1.60
CA ARG A 234 -18.89 -7.98 0.49
C ARG A 234 -19.80 -6.98 -0.24
N GLY A 235 -20.15 -7.27 -1.48
CA GLY A 235 -21.16 -6.47 -2.18
C GLY A 235 -22.54 -6.71 -1.59
N ASP A 236 -23.45 -5.75 -1.76
CA ASP A 236 -24.87 -5.90 -1.36
C ASP A 236 -25.68 -6.84 -2.26
N GLY A 237 -25.08 -7.32 -3.36
CA GLY A 237 -25.69 -8.24 -4.33
C GLY A 237 -26.23 -7.54 -5.58
N THR A 238 -26.51 -6.24 -5.52
CA THR A 238 -26.94 -5.44 -6.68
C THR A 238 -25.73 -4.94 -7.47
N GLY A 239 -24.59 -4.73 -6.78
CA GLY A 239 -23.38 -4.14 -7.37
C GLY A 239 -23.32 -2.62 -7.19
N GLU A 240 -24.23 -2.07 -6.39
CA GLU A 240 -24.36 -0.63 -6.13
C GLU A 240 -23.96 -0.26 -4.71
N GLY A 241 -23.61 -1.24 -3.87
CA GLY A 241 -23.25 -0.98 -2.48
C GLY A 241 -22.30 -2.00 -1.88
N VAL A 242 -21.67 -1.58 -0.78
CA VAL A 242 -20.73 -2.38 0.00
C VAL A 242 -21.30 -2.60 1.38
N VAL A 243 -21.24 -3.84 1.86
CA VAL A 243 -21.58 -4.20 3.24
C VAL A 243 -20.37 -4.83 3.93
N TRP A 244 -20.34 -4.79 5.25
CA TRP A 244 -19.27 -5.37 6.05
C TRP A 244 -19.80 -6.16 7.23
N GLU A 245 -19.01 -7.12 7.70
CA GLU A 245 -19.33 -7.92 8.89
C GLU A 245 -18.05 -8.30 9.65
N PHE A 246 -18.21 -8.61 10.95
CA PHE A 246 -17.12 -9.21 11.72
C PHE A 246 -16.99 -10.68 11.37
N VAL A 247 -15.75 -11.15 11.24
CA VAL A 247 -15.48 -12.58 11.13
C VAL A 247 -15.64 -13.21 12.51
N SER A 248 -16.69 -13.98 12.73
CA SER A 248 -16.80 -14.84 13.91
C SER A 248 -15.78 -15.96 13.79
N THR A 249 -14.90 -16.10 14.78
CA THR A 249 -14.06 -17.29 14.91
C THR A 249 -14.98 -18.46 15.21
N VAL A 250 -15.45 -19.15 14.17
CA VAL A 250 -16.15 -20.42 14.34
C VAL A 250 -15.06 -21.45 14.67
N GLU A 251 -15.06 -21.93 15.91
CA GLU A 251 -14.32 -23.13 16.30
C GLU A 251 -14.67 -24.23 15.30
N THR A 252 -13.70 -24.64 14.49
CA THR A 252 -13.77 -25.89 13.75
C THR A 252 -13.84 -27.01 14.78
N VAL A 253 -15.06 -27.47 15.09
CA VAL A 253 -15.29 -28.75 15.74
C VAL A 253 -14.76 -29.81 14.76
N PRO A 254 -13.77 -30.63 15.16
CA PRO A 254 -13.33 -31.75 14.33
C PRO A 254 -14.50 -32.72 14.19
N TRP A 255 -14.89 -33.01 12.96
CA TRP A 255 -15.82 -34.10 12.68
C TRP A 255 -15.05 -35.41 12.90
N ASP A 256 -15.42 -36.14 13.95
CA ASP A 256 -15.08 -37.56 14.13
C ASP A 256 -15.85 -38.37 13.07
N ASP A 257 -15.11 -39.08 12.23
CA ASP A 257 -15.65 -40.12 11.35
C ASP A 257 -15.99 -41.36 12.21
N HIS A 258 -17.25 -41.80 12.14
CA HIS A 258 -17.70 -43.13 12.54
C HIS A 258 -17.95 -44.00 11.31
#